data_AF-A0AAU5WKS4-F1
#
_entry.id   AF-A0AAU5WKS4-F1
#
_cell.length_a   1.000
_cell.length_b   1.000
_cell.length_c   1.000
_cell.angle_alpha   90.00
_cell.angle_beta   90.00
_cell.angle_gamma   90.00
#
_symmetry.space_group_name_H-M   'P 1'
#
loop_
_entity.id
_entity.type
_entity.pdbx_description
1 polymer ?
#
loop_
_entity_poly.entity_id
_entity_poly.type
_entity_poly.pdbx_seq_one_letter_code
_entity_poly.pdbx_strand_id
1 'polypeptide(L)'
;MSAWEEHVSAALVGTERRPAPALPEAPDEVGDPAGRLLDQAAVLALRRRAGLRPSAPDAGGAEPVAHAPAEDVPAVPADAAARLSHILAGEQARLLPEWLDTAAANGLRVPPRLLPELLEKGRGDRALRPSIARAAGRRGVWLALQNTDWAYLVGSGDDPGGGSEVWETGTRHQRIAYLTRLRGDDPEAAREALRGTWGREPAPDRAAFLATFEHGLSPADEEFLEGALEDRGQDVRQIAADLLARLPGSAYGQRMAVRARACLRPGSPAGAEGAPTLIMVEPPRAHEEGLARDGVPFHPSGSFASGQATGRDPVGTRAAWLREILARTPLATWTELFGLPPDEIVRLPAGGGGERTARDLRIGWARAALRQRDTAWARALLEGDLPVGEPEALAELLPVLSPAERDRAAAGLVRAAKVGPSVLRVLDRLPRPWSGALADAVIAAIAMAAAPGSEVPHTSLGRLCGYAEERLDTEPGPAATSRLAALAASIAPGSIAATHIAELAETLRYRHDMLKELAP
;
A
#
# COMPACT_ATOMS: atom_id res chain seq x y z
N MET A 1 8.65 -55.03 -20.39
CA MET A 1 8.48 -53.76 -21.12
C MET A 1 7.07 -53.73 -21.66
N SER A 2 6.41 -52.58 -21.62
CA SER A 2 5.10 -52.44 -22.25
C SER A 2 5.23 -52.46 -23.78
N ALA A 3 4.18 -52.87 -24.50
CA ALA A 3 4.17 -52.80 -25.96
C ALA A 3 4.55 -51.40 -26.47
N TRP A 4 4.14 -50.34 -25.76
CA TRP A 4 4.53 -48.97 -26.05
C TRP A 4 6.05 -48.74 -25.99
N GLU A 5 6.72 -49.20 -24.94
CA GLU A 5 8.18 -49.05 -24.77
C GLU A 5 8.95 -49.77 -25.87
N GLU A 6 8.46 -50.92 -26.32
CA GLU A 6 9.08 -51.68 -27.40
C GLU A 6 8.94 -50.99 -28.76
N HIS A 7 7.81 -50.35 -29.02
CA HIS A 7 7.59 -49.56 -30.25
C HIS A 7 8.39 -48.25 -30.24
N VAL A 8 8.50 -47.58 -29.08
CA VAL A 8 9.39 -46.42 -28.91
C VAL A 8 10.85 -46.82 -29.16
N SER A 9 11.27 -47.97 -28.62
CA SER A 9 12.63 -48.48 -28.84
C SER A 9 12.91 -48.83 -30.30
N ALA A 10 11.95 -49.44 -31.00
CA ALA A 10 12.06 -49.68 -32.45
C ALA A 10 12.15 -48.37 -33.25
N ALA A 11 11.36 -47.35 -32.89
CA ALA A 11 11.40 -46.04 -33.53
C ALA A 11 12.76 -45.33 -33.35
N LEU A 12 13.36 -45.41 -32.15
CA LEU A 12 14.64 -44.79 -31.84
C LEU A 12 15.84 -45.48 -32.53
N VAL A 13 15.76 -46.79 -32.74
CA VAL A 13 16.82 -47.58 -33.41
C VAL A 13 16.70 -47.53 -34.93
N GLY A 14 15.50 -47.26 -35.45
CA GLY A 14 15.16 -47.25 -36.86
C GLY A 14 14.58 -48.59 -37.31
N THR A 15 13.48 -48.52 -38.07
CA THR A 15 12.68 -49.69 -38.48
C THR A 15 13.40 -50.65 -39.43
N GLU A 16 14.50 -50.22 -40.06
CA GLU A 16 15.39 -51.08 -40.86
C GLU A 16 16.28 -51.99 -39.99
N ARG A 17 16.66 -51.52 -38.80
CA ARG A 17 17.56 -52.24 -37.89
C ARG A 17 16.81 -53.02 -36.82
N ARG A 18 15.63 -52.51 -36.44
CA ARG A 18 14.73 -53.16 -35.49
C ARG A 18 13.30 -53.03 -35.98
N PRO A 19 12.68 -54.11 -36.50
CA PRO A 19 11.29 -54.05 -36.92
C PRO A 19 10.38 -53.75 -35.72
N ALA A 20 9.25 -53.08 -35.98
CA ALA A 20 8.22 -52.88 -34.97
C ALA A 20 7.68 -54.26 -34.49
N PRO A 21 7.43 -54.44 -33.19
CA PRO A 21 6.79 -55.65 -32.69
C PRO A 21 5.43 -55.88 -33.37
N ALA A 22 4.99 -57.15 -33.45
CA ALA A 22 3.66 -57.44 -33.96
C ALA A 22 2.59 -56.91 -32.97
N LEU A 23 1.62 -56.15 -33.48
CA LEU A 23 0.44 -55.71 -32.75
C LEU A 23 -0.81 -56.26 -33.47
N PRO A 24 -1.41 -57.36 -33.00
CA PRO A 24 -2.52 -58.05 -33.68
C PRO A 24 -3.75 -57.18 -33.96
N GLU A 25 -3.91 -56.10 -33.20
CA GLU A 25 -5.07 -55.21 -33.27
C GLU A 25 -4.83 -53.96 -34.12
N ALA A 26 -3.64 -53.84 -34.72
CA ALA A 26 -3.38 -52.87 -35.76
C ALA A 26 -3.96 -53.36 -37.10
N PRO A 27 -4.29 -52.43 -38.03
CA PRO A 27 -4.71 -52.80 -39.38
C PRO A 27 -3.67 -53.71 -40.07
N ASP A 28 -4.12 -54.58 -40.97
CA ASP A 28 -3.25 -55.47 -41.74
C ASP A 28 -2.13 -54.70 -42.47
N GLU A 29 -0.99 -55.36 -42.64
CA GLU A 29 0.30 -54.80 -43.07
C GLU A 29 0.27 -54.14 -44.47
N VAL A 30 -0.26 -52.93 -44.57
CA VAL A 30 -0.24 -52.12 -45.81
C VAL A 30 0.78 -50.99 -45.65
N GLY A 31 2.02 -51.22 -46.06
CA GLY A 31 3.04 -50.17 -46.10
C GLY A 31 4.45 -50.65 -45.80
N ASP A 32 5.39 -49.70 -45.84
CA ASP A 32 6.78 -49.93 -45.45
C ASP A 32 6.91 -50.12 -43.92
N PRO A 33 8.08 -50.58 -43.41
CA PRO A 33 8.27 -50.80 -41.98
C PRO A 33 8.03 -49.57 -41.10
N ALA A 34 8.21 -48.36 -41.64
CA ALA A 34 7.98 -47.11 -40.93
C ALA A 34 6.48 -46.78 -40.82
N GLY A 35 5.72 -46.92 -41.90
CA GLY A 35 4.25 -46.76 -41.90
C GLY A 35 3.58 -47.71 -40.93
N ARG A 36 4.01 -48.98 -40.93
CA ARG A 36 3.53 -49.99 -39.98
C ARG A 36 3.74 -49.59 -38.53
N LEU A 37 4.93 -49.06 -38.20
CA LEU A 37 5.23 -48.60 -36.84
C LEU A 37 4.31 -47.43 -36.44
N LEU A 38 4.04 -46.50 -37.36
CA LEU A 38 3.17 -45.35 -37.10
C LEU A 38 1.71 -45.77 -36.89
N ASP A 39 1.19 -46.72 -37.67
CA ASP A 39 -0.17 -47.24 -37.51
C ASP A 39 -0.34 -47.95 -36.16
N GLN A 40 0.64 -48.78 -35.77
CA GLN A 40 0.65 -49.44 -34.46
C GLN A 40 0.78 -48.43 -33.31
N ALA A 41 1.61 -47.40 -33.48
CA ALA A 41 1.76 -46.33 -32.49
C ALA A 41 0.47 -45.53 -32.31
N ALA A 42 -0.31 -45.28 -33.37
CA ALA A 42 -1.61 -44.62 -33.28
C ALA A 42 -2.61 -45.43 -32.44
N VAL A 43 -2.68 -46.75 -32.66
CA VAL A 43 -3.52 -47.66 -31.87
C VAL A 43 -3.09 -47.67 -30.40
N LEU A 44 -1.79 -47.79 -30.13
CA LEU A 44 -1.26 -47.78 -28.76
C LEU A 44 -1.47 -46.43 -28.06
N ALA A 45 -1.35 -45.30 -28.77
CA ALA A 45 -1.61 -43.98 -28.23
C ALA A 45 -3.08 -43.82 -27.85
N LEU A 46 -4.01 -44.27 -28.70
CA LEU A 46 -5.44 -44.27 -28.39
C LEU A 46 -5.74 -45.16 -27.18
N ARG A 47 -5.15 -46.36 -27.10
CA ARG A 47 -5.28 -47.25 -25.93
C ARG A 47 -4.79 -46.61 -24.63
N ARG A 48 -3.67 -45.88 -24.64
CA ARG A 48 -3.20 -45.18 -23.45
C ARG A 48 -4.14 -44.04 -23.04
N ARG A 49 -4.75 -43.35 -24.01
CA ARG A 49 -5.69 -42.25 -23.73
C ARG A 49 -7.08 -42.73 -23.29
N ALA A 50 -7.56 -43.85 -23.84
CA ALA A 50 -8.94 -44.32 -23.64
C ALA A 50 -9.06 -45.60 -22.80
N GLY A 51 -7.96 -46.35 -22.61
CA GLY A 51 -7.93 -47.62 -21.89
C GLY A 51 -7.54 -47.50 -20.42
N LEU A 52 -7.36 -46.28 -19.91
CA LEU A 52 -7.20 -46.01 -18.48
C LEU A 52 -8.51 -46.35 -17.77
N ARG A 53 -8.60 -47.57 -17.26
CA ARG A 53 -9.62 -47.92 -16.26
C ARG A 53 -9.14 -47.39 -14.92
N PRO A 54 -9.93 -46.57 -14.21
CA PRO A 54 -9.64 -46.27 -12.81
C PRO A 54 -9.43 -47.59 -12.09
N SER A 55 -8.34 -47.74 -11.35
CA SER A 55 -8.16 -48.91 -10.50
C SER A 55 -9.40 -49.03 -9.61
N ALA A 56 -10.11 -50.16 -9.70
CA ALA A 56 -11.18 -50.45 -8.76
C ALA A 56 -10.58 -50.35 -7.33
N PRO A 57 -11.28 -49.71 -6.39
CA PRO A 57 -10.75 -49.39 -5.07
C PRO A 57 -10.69 -50.65 -4.19
N ASP A 58 -9.81 -51.58 -4.53
CA ASP A 58 -9.56 -52.76 -3.71
C ASP A 58 -8.25 -52.54 -2.93
N ALA A 59 -8.40 -52.39 -1.60
CA ALA A 59 -7.37 -52.23 -0.56
C ALA A 59 -6.83 -50.80 -0.25
N GLY A 60 -7.67 -49.78 -0.39
CA GLY A 60 -7.40 -48.42 0.07
C GLY A 60 -8.13 -47.41 -0.82
N GLY A 61 -9.46 -47.36 -0.70
CA GLY A 61 -10.28 -46.52 -1.55
C GLY A 61 -9.80 -45.08 -1.52
N ALA A 62 -9.69 -44.45 -2.70
CA ALA A 62 -9.45 -43.03 -2.78
C ALA A 62 -10.54 -42.33 -1.95
N GLU A 63 -10.14 -41.65 -0.87
CA GLU A 63 -11.08 -40.90 -0.05
C GLU A 63 -11.73 -39.84 -0.95
N PRO A 64 -13.07 -39.78 -1.01
CA PRO A 64 -13.75 -38.73 -1.76
C PRO A 64 -13.32 -37.38 -1.21
N VAL A 65 -12.73 -36.54 -2.07
CA VAL A 65 -12.41 -35.17 -1.68
C VAL A 65 -13.75 -34.45 -1.44
N ALA A 66 -13.91 -33.88 -0.24
CA ALA A 66 -15.11 -33.12 0.10
C ALA A 66 -15.38 -32.05 -0.96
N HIS A 67 -16.62 -31.90 -1.39
CA HIS A 67 -16.97 -30.90 -2.40
C HIS A 67 -16.65 -29.48 -1.91
N ALA A 68 -16.19 -28.62 -2.83
CA ALA A 68 -16.06 -27.20 -2.55
C ALA A 68 -17.44 -26.63 -2.12
N PRO A 69 -17.49 -25.80 -1.07
CA PRO A 69 -18.72 -25.12 -0.67
C PRO A 69 -19.36 -24.35 -1.81
N ALA A 70 -20.67 -24.13 -1.73
CA ALA A 70 -21.37 -23.26 -2.65
C ALA A 70 -20.81 -21.83 -2.58
N GLU A 71 -20.73 -21.18 -3.74
CA GLU A 71 -20.32 -19.78 -3.84
C GLU A 71 -21.52 -18.87 -3.57
N ASP A 72 -21.28 -17.81 -2.82
CA ASP A 72 -22.31 -16.78 -2.52
C ASP A 72 -22.21 -15.58 -3.47
N VAL A 73 -21.16 -15.55 -4.30
CA VAL A 73 -20.78 -14.42 -5.14
C VAL A 73 -20.69 -14.89 -6.60
N PRO A 74 -21.26 -14.15 -7.56
CA PRO A 74 -21.20 -14.51 -8.97
C PRO A 74 -19.77 -14.40 -9.52
N ALA A 75 -19.46 -15.22 -10.53
CA ALA A 75 -18.22 -15.06 -11.28
C ALA A 75 -18.26 -13.79 -12.14
N VAL A 76 -17.10 -13.22 -12.42
CA VAL A 76 -16.96 -12.12 -13.40
C VAL A 76 -17.55 -12.50 -14.79
N PRO A 77 -17.99 -11.51 -15.58
CA PRO A 77 -18.42 -11.70 -16.97
C PRO A 77 -17.36 -12.37 -17.87
N ALA A 78 -17.80 -12.88 -19.02
CA ALA A 78 -16.93 -13.62 -19.95
C ALA A 78 -15.74 -12.80 -20.47
N ASP A 79 -15.97 -11.53 -20.81
CA ASP A 79 -14.94 -10.63 -21.32
C ASP A 79 -13.88 -10.34 -20.24
N ALA A 80 -14.32 -9.99 -19.02
CA ALA A 80 -13.43 -9.81 -17.87
C ALA A 80 -12.62 -11.09 -17.55
N ALA A 81 -13.24 -12.27 -17.68
CA ALA A 81 -12.56 -13.55 -17.51
C ALA A 81 -11.50 -13.81 -18.60
N ALA A 82 -11.79 -13.47 -19.86
CA ALA A 82 -10.83 -13.55 -20.95
C ALA A 82 -9.65 -12.61 -20.70
N ARG A 83 -9.94 -11.38 -20.24
CA ARG A 83 -8.93 -10.40 -19.88
C ARG A 83 -8.02 -10.89 -18.75
N LEU A 84 -8.57 -11.47 -17.68
CA LEU A 84 -7.75 -12.07 -16.62
C LEU A 84 -6.81 -13.15 -17.19
N SER A 85 -7.29 -13.98 -18.13
CA SER A 85 -6.45 -14.99 -18.77
C SER A 85 -5.26 -14.37 -19.52
N HIS A 86 -5.47 -13.26 -20.23
CA HIS A 86 -4.39 -12.53 -20.89
C HIS A 86 -3.40 -11.91 -19.89
N ILE A 87 -3.91 -11.34 -18.79
CA ILE A 87 -3.09 -10.77 -17.72
C ILE A 87 -2.20 -11.85 -17.07
N LEU A 88 -2.76 -13.03 -16.78
CA LEU A 88 -2.01 -14.15 -16.21
C LEU A 88 -0.92 -14.68 -17.15
N ALA A 89 -1.21 -14.67 -18.46
CA ALA A 89 -0.25 -15.01 -19.53
C ALA A 89 0.86 -13.96 -19.72
N GLY A 90 0.78 -12.80 -19.05
CA GLY A 90 1.83 -11.79 -18.98
C GLY A 90 1.49 -10.44 -19.62
N GLU A 91 0.35 -10.32 -20.30
CA GLU A 91 -0.08 -9.06 -20.90
C GLU A 91 -0.45 -8.05 -19.81
N GLN A 92 0.28 -6.94 -19.70
CA GLN A 92 0.03 -5.92 -18.67
C GLN A 92 -0.05 -6.50 -17.24
N ALA A 93 0.78 -7.49 -16.90
CA ALA A 93 0.75 -8.23 -15.63
C ALA A 93 0.71 -7.35 -14.36
N ARG A 94 1.25 -6.11 -14.43
CA ARG A 94 1.20 -5.11 -13.35
C ARG A 94 -0.22 -4.68 -12.95
N LEU A 95 -1.22 -4.90 -13.81
CA LEU A 95 -2.63 -4.55 -13.57
C LEU A 95 -3.41 -5.67 -12.86
N LEU A 96 -2.81 -6.83 -12.61
CA LEU A 96 -3.46 -7.94 -11.92
C LEU A 96 -4.03 -7.56 -10.54
N PRO A 97 -3.33 -6.82 -9.65
CA PRO A 97 -3.90 -6.39 -8.37
C PRO A 97 -5.16 -5.54 -8.55
N GLU A 98 -5.12 -4.57 -9.47
CA GLU A 98 -6.26 -3.68 -9.75
C GLU A 98 -7.45 -4.46 -10.30
N TRP A 99 -7.22 -5.41 -11.21
CA TRP A 99 -8.26 -6.27 -11.74
C TRP A 99 -8.95 -7.07 -10.62
N LEU A 100 -8.16 -7.71 -9.74
CA LEU A 100 -8.67 -8.53 -8.64
C LEU A 100 -9.44 -7.70 -7.61
N ASP A 101 -8.89 -6.55 -7.22
CA ASP A 101 -9.48 -5.67 -6.22
C ASP A 101 -10.77 -5.03 -6.75
N THR A 102 -10.82 -4.68 -8.03
CA THR A 102 -12.04 -4.16 -8.68
C THR A 102 -13.12 -5.24 -8.76
N ALA A 103 -12.76 -6.46 -9.18
CA ALA A 103 -13.70 -7.57 -9.22
C ALA A 103 -14.31 -7.82 -7.82
N ALA A 104 -13.47 -7.90 -6.78
CA ALA A 104 -13.93 -8.11 -5.42
C ALA A 104 -14.80 -6.93 -4.90
N ALA A 105 -14.42 -5.69 -5.19
CA ALA A 105 -15.20 -4.50 -4.81
C ALA A 105 -16.59 -4.47 -5.47
N ASN A 106 -16.72 -5.00 -6.68
CA ASN A 106 -18.00 -5.15 -7.38
C ASN A 106 -18.79 -6.39 -6.93
N GLY A 107 -18.32 -7.11 -5.90
CA GLY A 107 -18.96 -8.34 -5.45
C GLY A 107 -18.91 -9.43 -6.53
N LEU A 108 -17.77 -9.56 -7.21
CA LEU A 108 -17.50 -10.59 -8.21
C LEU A 108 -16.30 -11.43 -7.76
N ARG A 109 -16.24 -12.67 -8.25
CA ARG A 109 -15.11 -13.59 -8.00
C ARG A 109 -14.48 -14.10 -9.28
N VAL A 110 -13.25 -14.58 -9.15
CA VAL A 110 -12.50 -15.21 -10.24
C VAL A 110 -13.21 -16.48 -10.74
N PRO A 111 -13.20 -16.77 -12.06
CA PRO A 111 -13.73 -18.02 -12.59
C PRO A 111 -12.92 -19.22 -12.10
N PRO A 112 -13.56 -20.35 -11.72
CA PRO A 112 -12.88 -21.50 -11.11
C PRO A 112 -11.70 -22.04 -11.91
N ARG A 113 -11.79 -22.01 -13.25
CA ARG A 113 -10.77 -22.49 -14.18
C ARG A 113 -9.44 -21.72 -14.11
N LEU A 114 -9.47 -20.47 -13.63
CA LEU A 114 -8.30 -19.60 -13.54
C LEU A 114 -7.66 -19.60 -12.14
N LEU A 115 -8.31 -20.22 -11.15
CA LEU A 115 -7.81 -20.26 -9.77
C LEU A 115 -6.41 -20.91 -9.65
N PRO A 116 -6.11 -22.07 -10.27
CA PRO A 116 -4.80 -22.70 -10.08
C PRO A 116 -3.64 -21.80 -10.54
N GLU A 117 -3.76 -21.18 -11.71
CA GLU A 117 -2.75 -20.26 -12.24
C GLU A 117 -2.62 -19.00 -11.37
N LEU A 118 -3.74 -18.44 -10.91
CA LEU A 118 -3.76 -17.30 -10.01
C LEU A 118 -3.11 -17.60 -8.65
N LEU A 119 -3.38 -18.77 -8.07
CA LEU A 119 -2.78 -19.19 -6.80
C LEU A 119 -1.27 -19.42 -6.93
N GLU A 120 -0.81 -19.94 -8.08
CA GLU A 120 0.61 -20.08 -8.35
C GLU A 120 1.32 -18.72 -8.45
N LYS A 121 0.66 -17.69 -9.01
CA LYS A 121 1.19 -16.31 -8.96
C LYS A 121 1.33 -15.81 -7.52
N GLY A 122 0.34 -16.05 -6.64
CA GLY A 122 0.42 -15.63 -5.22
C GLY A 122 1.43 -16.43 -4.38
N ARG A 123 1.78 -17.65 -4.81
CA ARG A 123 2.92 -18.39 -4.26
C ARG A 123 4.24 -17.68 -4.58
N GLY A 124 4.43 -17.26 -5.83
CA GLY A 124 5.62 -16.54 -6.30
C GLY A 124 5.72 -15.09 -5.84
N ASP A 125 4.59 -14.41 -5.63
CA ASP A 125 4.52 -13.01 -5.25
C ASP A 125 3.63 -12.79 -4.02
N ARG A 126 4.27 -12.44 -2.89
CA ARG A 126 3.56 -12.20 -1.62
C ARG A 126 2.67 -10.97 -1.64
N ALA A 127 2.98 -9.98 -2.46
CA ALA A 127 2.22 -8.73 -2.53
C ALA A 127 0.82 -8.93 -3.14
N LEU A 128 0.63 -9.96 -3.97
CA LEU A 128 -0.66 -10.29 -4.59
C LEU A 128 -1.63 -11.00 -3.66
N ARG A 129 -1.14 -11.62 -2.58
CA ARG A 129 -1.94 -12.51 -1.72
C ARG A 129 -3.20 -11.85 -1.16
N PRO A 130 -3.18 -10.59 -0.69
CA PRO A 130 -4.39 -9.92 -0.21
C PRO A 130 -5.46 -9.75 -1.31
N SER A 131 -5.07 -9.32 -2.51
CA SER A 131 -6.00 -9.15 -3.64
C SER A 131 -6.55 -10.50 -4.12
N ILE A 132 -5.72 -11.56 -4.12
CA ILE A 132 -6.17 -12.93 -4.42
C ILE A 132 -7.18 -13.40 -3.37
N ALA A 133 -6.88 -13.21 -2.08
CA ALA A 133 -7.78 -13.62 -0.99
C ALA A 133 -9.18 -13.00 -1.12
N ARG A 134 -9.25 -11.73 -1.50
CA ARG A 134 -10.53 -11.03 -1.73
C ARG A 134 -11.33 -11.57 -2.92
N ALA A 135 -10.67 -11.98 -4.01
CA ALA A 135 -11.34 -12.34 -5.27
C ALA A 135 -11.47 -13.86 -5.52
N ALA A 136 -10.78 -14.71 -4.75
CA ALA A 136 -10.69 -16.15 -5.02
C ALA A 136 -11.97 -16.94 -4.70
N GLY A 137 -12.83 -16.41 -3.83
CA GLY A 137 -14.06 -17.08 -3.38
C GLY A 137 -13.80 -18.33 -2.55
N ARG A 138 -14.88 -19.03 -2.19
CA ARG A 138 -14.80 -20.20 -1.30
C ARG A 138 -14.08 -21.38 -1.94
N ARG A 139 -14.22 -21.56 -3.25
CA ARG A 139 -13.49 -22.60 -3.99
C ARG A 139 -11.99 -22.36 -4.02
N GLY A 140 -11.53 -21.10 -4.02
CA GLY A 140 -10.11 -20.80 -3.88
C GLY A 140 -9.55 -21.27 -2.55
N VAL A 141 -10.25 -20.95 -1.45
CA VAL A 141 -9.88 -21.40 -0.09
C VAL A 141 -9.92 -22.92 0.00
N TRP A 142 -10.99 -23.55 -0.51
CA TRP A 142 -11.10 -25.00 -0.58
C TRP A 142 -9.93 -25.63 -1.34
N LEU A 143 -9.55 -25.06 -2.48
CA LEU A 143 -8.44 -25.54 -3.30
C LEU A 143 -7.09 -25.38 -2.56
N ALA A 144 -6.92 -24.29 -1.81
CA ALA A 144 -5.74 -24.07 -0.98
C ALA A 144 -5.61 -25.07 0.19
N LEU A 145 -6.73 -25.59 0.71
CA LEU A 145 -6.70 -26.67 1.71
C LEU A 145 -6.21 -28.01 1.13
N GLN A 146 -6.33 -28.20 -0.19
CA GLN A 146 -5.87 -29.43 -0.87
C GLN A 146 -4.39 -29.35 -1.30
N ASN A 147 -3.77 -28.17 -1.24
CA ASN A 147 -2.39 -27.96 -1.65
C ASN A 147 -1.67 -26.99 -0.70
N THR A 148 -0.73 -27.52 0.08
CA THR A 148 0.03 -26.77 1.09
C THR A 148 0.79 -25.56 0.52
N ASP A 149 1.15 -25.59 -0.77
CA ASP A 149 1.83 -24.48 -1.44
C ASP A 149 0.97 -23.21 -1.53
N TRP A 150 -0.35 -23.36 -1.39
CA TRP A 150 -1.33 -22.27 -1.45
C TRP A 150 -1.93 -21.92 -0.08
N ALA A 151 -1.41 -22.49 1.01
CA ALA A 151 -1.90 -22.28 2.39
C ALA A 151 -1.93 -20.81 2.85
N TYR A 152 -1.21 -19.92 2.16
CA TYR A 152 -1.28 -18.48 2.41
C TYR A 152 -2.71 -17.93 2.31
N LEU A 153 -3.57 -18.56 1.50
CA LEU A 153 -4.95 -18.13 1.34
C LEU A 153 -5.81 -18.42 2.58
N VAL A 154 -5.44 -19.43 3.36
CA VAL A 154 -6.18 -19.87 4.56
C VAL A 154 -5.93 -18.94 5.75
N GLY A 155 -4.72 -18.38 5.86
CA GLY A 155 -4.34 -17.42 6.92
C GLY A 155 -4.57 -15.95 6.60
N SER A 156 -4.99 -15.64 5.36
CA SER A 156 -5.25 -14.26 4.89
C SER A 156 -6.74 -13.92 4.82
N GLY A 157 -7.62 -14.91 5.06
CA GLY A 157 -9.04 -14.67 5.17
C GLY A 157 -9.35 -14.03 6.51
N ASP A 158 -10.25 -13.06 6.51
CA ASP A 158 -11.01 -12.66 7.68
C ASP A 158 -11.71 -13.92 8.23
N ASP A 159 -11.06 -14.67 9.11
CA ASP A 159 -11.73 -15.72 9.87
C ASP A 159 -12.70 -15.00 10.83
N PRO A 160 -14.03 -15.07 10.61
CA PRO A 160 -15.00 -14.37 11.44
C PRO A 160 -15.26 -15.11 12.78
N GLY A 161 -14.61 -16.26 13.00
CA GLY A 161 -14.92 -17.20 14.06
C GLY A 161 -14.04 -17.06 15.29
N GLY A 162 -14.29 -16.06 16.13
CA GLY A 162 -13.60 -15.96 17.41
C GLY A 162 -14.36 -15.18 18.46
N GLY A 163 -15.09 -15.87 19.33
CA GLY A 163 -15.68 -15.30 20.54
C GLY A 163 -14.63 -14.91 21.60
N SER A 164 -15.06 -14.57 22.80
CA SER A 164 -14.17 -14.16 23.92
C SER A 164 -13.08 -15.18 24.25
N GLU A 165 -13.29 -16.46 23.94
CA GLU A 165 -12.32 -17.55 24.15
C GLU A 165 -10.98 -17.31 23.41
N VAL A 166 -11.02 -16.60 22.26
CA VAL A 166 -9.81 -16.25 21.50
C VAL A 166 -8.87 -15.35 22.31
N TRP A 167 -9.40 -14.50 23.20
CA TRP A 167 -8.55 -13.65 24.04
C TRP A 167 -7.69 -14.45 25.01
N GLU A 168 -8.23 -15.55 25.54
CA GLU A 168 -7.59 -16.37 26.56
C GLU A 168 -6.61 -17.41 25.97
N THR A 169 -6.96 -18.03 24.83
CA THR A 169 -6.19 -19.17 24.28
C THR A 169 -5.62 -18.93 22.89
N GLY A 170 -5.92 -17.78 22.28
CA GLY A 170 -5.50 -17.47 20.91
C GLY A 170 -4.02 -17.12 20.79
N THR A 171 -3.49 -17.29 19.59
CA THR A 171 -2.17 -16.76 19.21
C THR A 171 -2.16 -15.23 19.27
N ARG A 172 -0.97 -14.61 19.35
CA ARG A 172 -0.83 -13.14 19.33
C ARG A 172 -1.60 -12.47 18.18
N HIS A 173 -1.54 -13.04 16.98
CA HIS A 173 -2.24 -12.48 15.80
C HIS A 173 -3.77 -12.54 15.96
N GLN A 174 -4.30 -13.67 16.46
CA GLN A 174 -5.74 -13.82 16.72
C GLN A 174 -6.21 -12.86 17.81
N ARG A 175 -5.40 -12.68 18.87
CA ARG A 175 -5.68 -11.74 19.96
C ARG A 175 -5.66 -10.27 19.49
N ILE A 176 -4.74 -9.90 18.58
CA ILE A 176 -4.73 -8.57 17.94
C ILE A 176 -6.01 -8.37 17.13
N ALA A 177 -6.38 -9.32 16.26
CA ALA A 177 -7.59 -9.23 15.45
C ALA A 177 -8.86 -9.11 16.32
N TYR A 178 -8.94 -9.90 17.39
CA TYR A 178 -10.01 -9.83 18.38
C TYR A 178 -10.09 -8.45 19.04
N LEU A 179 -8.97 -7.93 19.56
CA LEU A 179 -8.93 -6.61 20.19
C LEU A 179 -9.24 -5.49 19.21
N THR A 180 -8.73 -5.53 17.98
CA THR A 180 -9.04 -4.53 16.94
C THR A 180 -10.54 -4.46 16.66
N ARG A 181 -11.21 -5.61 16.55
CA ARG A 181 -12.68 -5.67 16.40
C ARG A 181 -13.39 -5.14 17.64
N LEU A 182 -13.01 -5.61 18.82
CA LEU A 182 -13.62 -5.19 20.07
C LEU A 182 -13.42 -3.68 20.31
N ARG A 183 -12.30 -3.09 19.91
CA ARG A 183 -12.07 -1.64 19.94
C ARG A 183 -13.00 -0.85 19.01
N GLY A 184 -13.50 -1.47 17.94
CA GLY A 184 -14.54 -0.88 17.09
C GLY A 184 -15.94 -0.96 17.70
N ASP A 185 -16.25 -2.11 18.32
CA ASP A 185 -17.60 -2.43 18.82
C ASP A 185 -17.85 -1.92 20.25
N ASP A 186 -16.92 -2.19 21.17
CA ASP A 186 -16.96 -1.83 22.60
C ASP A 186 -15.54 -1.48 23.11
N PRO A 187 -15.12 -0.22 22.95
CA PRO A 187 -13.79 0.25 23.37
C PRO A 187 -13.48 0.05 24.85
N GLU A 188 -14.51 0.10 25.71
CA GLU A 188 -14.38 -0.09 27.15
C GLU A 188 -14.07 -1.55 27.48
N ALA A 189 -14.84 -2.49 26.92
CA ALA A 189 -14.59 -3.92 27.11
C ALA A 189 -13.20 -4.34 26.62
N ALA A 190 -12.73 -3.81 25.49
CA ALA A 190 -11.37 -4.04 25.01
C ALA A 190 -10.30 -3.52 25.98
N ARG A 191 -10.51 -2.33 26.55
CA ARG A 191 -9.59 -1.76 27.53
C ARG A 191 -9.55 -2.58 28.82
N GLU A 192 -10.71 -3.02 29.33
CA GLU A 192 -10.76 -3.89 30.51
C GLU A 192 -10.14 -5.26 30.26
N ALA A 193 -10.38 -5.86 29.09
CA ALA A 193 -9.77 -7.14 28.70
C ALA A 193 -8.24 -7.07 28.70
N LEU A 194 -7.67 -6.01 28.10
CA LEU A 194 -6.23 -5.80 28.09
C LEU A 194 -5.68 -5.46 29.49
N ARG A 195 -6.36 -4.60 30.25
CA ARG A 195 -5.97 -4.24 31.61
C ARG A 195 -5.91 -5.47 32.52
N GLY A 196 -6.85 -6.40 32.36
CA GLY A 196 -6.92 -7.65 33.14
C GLY A 196 -5.72 -8.57 32.97
N THR A 197 -5.10 -8.60 31.79
CA THR A 197 -3.93 -9.46 31.52
C THR A 197 -2.60 -8.69 31.49
N TRP A 198 -2.62 -7.36 31.48
CA TRP A 198 -1.47 -6.47 31.27
C TRP A 198 -0.20 -6.88 32.02
N GLY A 199 -0.32 -7.16 33.33
CA GLY A 199 0.81 -7.52 34.18
C GLY A 199 1.48 -8.87 33.85
N ARG A 200 0.80 -9.75 33.10
CA ARG A 200 1.27 -11.09 32.71
C ARG A 200 1.78 -11.16 31.28
N GLU A 201 1.35 -10.23 30.42
CA GLU A 201 1.80 -10.19 29.03
C GLU A 201 3.28 -9.80 28.93
N PRO A 202 4.08 -10.42 28.05
CA PRO A 202 5.43 -9.97 27.76
C PRO A 202 5.42 -8.61 27.04
N ALA A 203 6.51 -7.83 27.17
CA ALA A 203 6.57 -6.46 26.66
C ALA A 203 6.25 -6.31 25.15
N PRO A 204 6.70 -7.20 24.23
CA PRO A 204 6.32 -7.12 22.82
C PRO A 204 4.82 -7.31 22.57
N ASP A 205 4.16 -8.13 23.39
CA ASP A 205 2.72 -8.40 23.27
C ASP A 205 1.93 -7.22 23.83
N ARG A 206 2.35 -6.66 24.98
CA ARG A 206 1.80 -5.39 25.49
C ARG A 206 1.85 -4.29 24.45
N ALA A 207 2.99 -4.13 23.78
CA ALA A 207 3.15 -3.13 22.72
C ALA A 207 2.15 -3.38 21.56
N ALA A 208 2.05 -4.62 21.07
CA ALA A 208 1.13 -4.95 19.98
C ALA A 208 -0.35 -4.83 20.36
N PHE A 209 -0.74 -5.21 21.58
CA PHE A 209 -2.11 -5.07 22.03
C PHE A 209 -2.46 -3.61 22.31
N LEU A 210 -1.55 -2.82 22.89
CA LEU A 210 -1.74 -1.39 23.08
C LEU A 210 -1.90 -0.65 21.76
N ALA A 211 -1.19 -1.07 20.70
CA ALA A 211 -1.32 -0.47 19.37
C ALA A 211 -2.76 -0.53 18.82
N THR A 212 -3.57 -1.54 19.21
CA THR A 212 -4.97 -1.67 18.77
C THR A 212 -5.87 -0.52 19.25
N PHE A 213 -5.44 0.25 20.26
CA PHE A 213 -6.18 1.42 20.76
C PHE A 213 -6.23 2.55 19.74
N GLU A 214 -5.47 2.48 18.64
CA GLU A 214 -5.63 3.41 17.53
C GLU A 214 -7.05 3.42 16.95
N HIS A 215 -7.78 2.31 17.11
CA HIS A 215 -9.20 2.14 16.84
C HIS A 215 -10.02 2.53 18.07
N GLY A 216 -11.04 3.37 17.90
CA GLY A 216 -11.91 3.80 19.00
C GLY A 216 -11.23 4.62 20.10
N LEU A 217 -10.04 5.19 19.85
CA LEU A 217 -9.30 5.99 20.83
C LEU A 217 -10.18 7.12 21.40
N SER A 218 -10.24 7.22 22.72
CA SER A 218 -11.10 8.18 23.41
C SER A 218 -10.42 8.74 24.67
N PRO A 219 -10.93 9.86 25.24
CA PRO A 219 -10.45 10.37 26.53
C PRO A 219 -10.52 9.35 27.68
N ALA A 220 -11.44 8.37 27.62
CA ALA A 220 -11.54 7.33 28.64
C ALA A 220 -10.32 6.39 28.67
N ASP A 221 -9.50 6.37 27.60
CA ASP A 221 -8.27 5.58 27.55
C ASP A 221 -7.10 6.28 28.26
N GLU A 222 -7.21 7.57 28.60
CA GLU A 222 -6.11 8.41 29.09
C GLU A 222 -5.42 7.84 30.33
N GLU A 223 -6.18 7.42 31.35
CA GLU A 223 -5.62 6.89 32.60
C GLU A 223 -4.76 5.65 32.34
N PHE A 224 -5.24 4.75 31.48
CA PHE A 224 -4.51 3.53 31.13
C PHE A 224 -3.24 3.85 30.34
N LEU A 225 -3.30 4.80 29.40
CA LEU A 225 -2.15 5.21 28.59
C LEU A 225 -1.10 5.97 29.40
N GLU A 226 -1.50 6.84 30.34
CA GLU A 226 -0.56 7.50 31.27
C GLU A 226 0.17 6.47 32.14
N GLY A 227 -0.52 5.42 32.60
CA GLY A 227 0.13 4.30 33.27
C GLY A 227 1.13 3.57 32.37
N ALA A 228 0.82 3.41 31.09
CA ALA A 228 1.70 2.76 30.11
C ALA A 228 2.97 3.57 29.77
N LEU A 229 3.00 4.88 30.04
CA LEU A 229 4.22 5.69 29.95
C LEU A 229 5.30 5.26 30.96
N GLU A 230 4.91 4.59 32.05
CA GLU A 230 5.84 4.09 33.08
C GLU A 230 6.25 2.63 32.84
N ASP A 231 5.83 2.02 31.72
CA ASP A 231 6.15 0.64 31.39
C ASP A 231 7.67 0.46 31.16
N ARG A 232 8.22 -0.72 31.49
CA ARG A 232 9.63 -1.04 31.29
C ARG A 232 10.01 -1.19 29.80
N GLY A 233 9.06 -1.60 28.96
CA GLY A 233 9.24 -1.77 27.52
C GLY A 233 9.26 -0.44 26.78
N GLN A 234 10.34 -0.16 26.05
CA GLN A 234 10.49 1.08 25.27
C GLN A 234 9.36 1.26 24.25
N ASP A 235 9.02 0.20 23.51
CA ASP A 235 7.97 0.25 22.48
C ASP A 235 6.59 0.52 23.10
N VAL A 236 6.33 0.01 24.30
CA VAL A 236 5.08 0.26 25.04
C VAL A 236 4.97 1.75 25.39
N ARG A 237 6.02 2.35 25.97
CA ARG A 237 6.04 3.78 26.30
C ARG A 237 5.89 4.65 25.05
N GLN A 238 6.54 4.26 23.96
CA GLN A 238 6.48 5.00 22.69
C GLN A 238 5.06 4.99 22.12
N ILE A 239 4.42 3.81 22.05
CA ILE A 239 3.03 3.67 21.57
C ILE A 239 2.07 4.45 22.48
N ALA A 240 2.24 4.38 23.81
CA ALA A 240 1.42 5.13 24.75
C ALA A 240 1.53 6.65 24.52
N ALA A 241 2.75 7.18 24.36
CA ALA A 241 2.96 8.59 24.05
C ALA A 241 2.37 8.99 22.69
N ASP A 242 2.51 8.13 21.67
CA ASP A 242 1.96 8.36 20.34
C ASP A 242 0.42 8.38 20.33
N LEU A 243 -0.23 7.55 21.14
CA LEU A 243 -1.68 7.54 21.33
C LEU A 243 -2.14 8.77 22.14
N LEU A 244 -1.47 9.10 23.25
CA LEU A 244 -1.78 10.29 24.05
C LEU A 244 -1.63 11.59 23.25
N ALA A 245 -0.65 11.68 22.34
CA ALA A 245 -0.46 12.81 21.44
C ALA A 245 -1.64 13.03 20.47
N ARG A 246 -2.54 12.03 20.30
CA ARG A 246 -3.79 12.15 19.52
C ARG A 246 -4.97 12.63 20.38
N LEU A 247 -4.79 12.78 21.69
CA LEU A 247 -5.81 13.26 22.64
C LEU A 247 -5.45 14.67 23.12
N PRO A 248 -5.79 15.74 22.37
CA PRO A 248 -5.34 17.10 22.67
C PRO A 248 -5.83 17.64 24.03
N GLY A 249 -6.93 17.12 24.55
CA GLY A 249 -7.48 17.48 25.86
C GLY A 249 -6.83 16.79 27.06
N SER A 250 -5.94 15.81 26.84
CA SER A 250 -5.29 15.04 27.89
C SER A 250 -4.29 15.86 28.71
N ALA A 251 -3.97 15.38 29.91
CA ALA A 251 -2.86 15.87 30.73
C ALA A 251 -1.53 15.83 29.98
N TYR A 252 -1.30 14.79 29.17
CA TYR A 252 -0.17 14.72 28.23
C TYR A 252 -0.15 15.90 27.26
N GLY A 253 -1.29 16.19 26.61
CA GLY A 253 -1.44 17.32 25.69
C GLY A 253 -1.15 18.66 26.36
N GLN A 254 -1.64 18.85 27.59
CA GLN A 254 -1.36 20.06 28.38
C GLN A 254 0.14 20.20 28.70
N ARG A 255 0.82 19.11 29.10
CA ARG A 255 2.27 19.13 29.32
C ARG A 255 3.04 19.46 28.04
N MET A 256 2.59 19.00 26.87
CA MET A 256 3.21 19.38 25.59
C MET A 256 2.99 20.85 25.28
N ALA A 257 1.78 21.37 25.48
CA ALA A 257 1.47 22.77 25.26
C ALA A 257 2.36 23.71 26.10
N VAL A 258 2.59 23.38 27.38
CA VAL A 258 3.50 24.14 28.25
C VAL A 258 4.93 24.16 27.69
N ARG A 259 5.47 23.01 27.28
CA ARG A 259 6.82 22.93 26.69
C ARG A 259 6.91 23.69 25.37
N ALA A 260 5.87 23.62 24.55
CA ALA A 260 5.82 24.25 23.25
C ALA A 260 5.75 25.78 23.36
N ARG A 261 4.98 26.33 24.31
CA ARG A 261 4.95 27.77 24.64
C ARG A 261 6.26 28.30 25.25
N ALA A 262 7.05 27.42 25.87
CA ALA A 262 8.41 27.78 26.29
C ALA A 262 9.35 27.92 25.08
N CYS A 263 9.10 27.17 23.99
CA CYS A 263 9.92 27.18 22.79
C CYS A 263 9.54 28.28 21.79
N LEU A 264 8.24 28.54 21.59
CA LEU A 264 7.74 29.54 20.64
C LEU A 264 7.02 30.67 21.37
N ARG A 265 7.33 31.92 21.01
CA ARG A 265 6.67 33.10 21.57
C ARG A 265 6.35 34.14 20.48
N PRO A 266 5.23 34.87 20.58
CA PRO A 266 5.01 36.06 19.78
C PRO A 266 6.09 37.10 20.09
N GLY A 267 6.69 37.67 19.04
CA GLY A 267 7.65 38.77 19.16
C GLY A 267 7.42 39.83 18.10
N SER A 268 8.13 40.94 18.25
CA SER A 268 8.20 42.01 17.25
C SER A 268 9.68 42.30 16.96
N PRO A 269 10.05 42.66 15.71
CA PRO A 269 11.36 43.22 15.43
C PRO A 269 11.66 44.37 16.40
N ALA A 270 12.85 44.37 17.01
CA ALA A 270 13.20 45.34 18.05
C ALA A 270 13.08 46.78 17.51
N GLY A 271 12.24 47.60 18.14
CA GLY A 271 12.19 49.05 17.94
C GLY A 271 11.12 49.59 16.98
N ALA A 272 10.17 48.79 16.51
CA ALA A 272 9.11 49.27 15.61
C ALA A 272 7.71 48.99 16.18
N GLU A 273 7.09 50.02 16.76
CA GLU A 273 5.63 50.03 16.95
C GLU A 273 4.95 49.88 15.58
N GLY A 274 4.11 48.85 15.43
CA GLY A 274 3.43 48.53 14.17
C GLY A 274 4.17 47.55 13.24
N ALA A 275 5.31 46.98 13.64
CA ALA A 275 5.97 45.93 12.88
C ALA A 275 5.19 44.59 12.86
N PRO A 276 5.33 43.78 11.79
CA PRO A 276 4.64 42.50 11.70
C PRO A 276 5.07 41.54 12.82
N THR A 277 4.10 40.80 13.36
CA THR A 277 4.35 39.76 14.37
C THR A 277 5.30 38.71 13.79
N LEU A 278 6.27 38.27 14.59
CA LEU A 278 7.17 37.16 14.26
C LEU A 278 7.15 36.09 15.33
N ILE A 279 7.57 34.87 14.96
CA ILE A 279 7.72 33.75 15.89
C ILE A 279 9.15 33.76 16.43
N MET A 280 9.32 34.08 17.71
CA MET A 280 10.60 33.87 18.38
C MET A 280 10.74 32.39 18.72
N VAL A 281 11.84 31.77 18.26
CA VAL A 281 12.10 30.33 18.40
C VAL A 281 13.30 30.10 19.30
N GLU A 282 13.09 29.49 20.46
CA GLU A 282 14.15 28.98 21.34
C GLU A 282 13.94 27.47 21.53
N PRO A 283 14.62 26.62 20.75
CA PRO A 283 14.52 25.17 20.91
C PRO A 283 14.94 24.71 22.33
N PRO A 284 14.55 23.51 22.80
CA PRO A 284 14.98 22.99 24.10
C PRO A 284 16.51 22.98 24.23
N ARG A 285 17.04 23.38 25.40
CA ARG A 285 18.49 23.42 25.67
C ARG A 285 19.05 22.08 26.13
N ALA A 286 18.21 21.26 26.75
CA ALA A 286 18.55 19.94 27.26
C ALA A 286 17.40 18.95 27.02
N HIS A 287 17.74 17.67 27.01
CA HIS A 287 16.76 16.57 27.00
C HIS A 287 16.52 16.13 28.45
N GLU A 288 15.52 16.75 29.06
CA GLU A 288 15.15 16.51 30.46
C GLU A 288 14.32 15.22 30.60
N GLU A 289 14.29 14.67 31.82
CA GLU A 289 13.59 13.41 32.12
C GLU A 289 12.11 13.45 31.72
N GLY A 290 11.42 14.57 31.95
CA GLY A 290 10.02 14.72 31.54
C GLY A 290 9.84 14.65 30.01
N LEU A 291 10.84 15.08 29.23
CA LEU A 291 10.81 15.00 27.77
C LEU A 291 10.97 13.54 27.30
N ALA A 292 11.86 12.79 27.97
CA ALA A 292 12.04 11.36 27.77
C ALA A 292 10.78 10.55 28.11
N ARG A 293 10.17 10.84 29.27
CA ARG A 293 8.92 10.22 29.75
C ARG A 293 7.80 10.35 28.72
N ASP A 294 7.63 11.55 28.17
CA ASP A 294 6.55 11.86 27.23
C ASP A 294 6.87 11.45 25.76
N GLY A 295 7.82 10.54 25.55
CA GLY A 295 8.06 9.88 24.26
C GLY A 295 8.76 10.74 23.21
N VAL A 296 9.54 11.74 23.63
CA VAL A 296 10.47 12.46 22.75
C VAL A 296 11.84 11.79 22.84
N PRO A 297 12.35 11.19 21.75
CA PRO A 297 13.61 10.44 21.79
C PRO A 297 14.81 11.37 22.01
N PHE A 298 15.84 10.85 22.71
CA PHE A 298 17.11 11.57 22.88
C PHE A 298 17.81 11.83 21.54
N HIS A 299 17.66 10.89 20.60
CA HIS A 299 18.15 10.99 19.23
C HIS A 299 16.98 10.84 18.23
N PRO A 300 16.22 11.91 17.95
CA PRO A 300 15.17 11.86 16.95
C PRO A 300 15.73 11.54 15.57
N SER A 301 14.94 10.85 14.74
CA SER A 301 15.31 10.51 13.36
C SER A 301 15.68 11.77 12.58
N GLY A 302 16.84 11.74 11.90
CA GLY A 302 17.37 12.89 11.15
C GLY A 302 18.33 13.79 11.93
N SER A 303 18.50 13.59 13.25
CA SER A 303 19.42 14.39 14.09
C SER A 303 20.91 14.16 13.76
N PHE A 304 21.23 12.99 13.20
CA PHE A 304 22.60 12.58 12.83
C PHE A 304 22.68 12.02 11.41
N ALA A 305 21.60 12.13 10.62
CA ALA A 305 21.60 11.57 9.27
C ALA A 305 22.56 12.35 8.38
N SER A 306 23.48 11.65 7.70
CA SER A 306 24.31 12.26 6.67
C SER A 306 23.43 12.69 5.51
N GLY A 307 23.59 13.93 5.04
CA GLY A 307 22.74 14.46 3.98
C GLY A 307 22.87 13.73 2.64
N GLN A 308 23.95 12.97 2.45
CA GLN A 308 24.19 12.13 1.27
C GLN A 308 23.29 10.88 1.21
N ALA A 309 22.96 10.24 2.33
CA ALA A 309 22.19 9.00 2.32
C ALA A 309 20.68 9.23 2.12
N THR A 310 20.18 10.41 2.48
CA THR A 310 18.73 10.72 2.47
C THR A 310 18.35 11.85 1.50
N GLY A 311 19.34 12.54 0.93
CA GLY A 311 19.12 13.75 0.13
C GLY A 311 18.50 14.90 0.94
N ARG A 312 18.65 14.90 2.26
CA ARG A 312 18.09 15.89 3.19
C ARG A 312 19.20 16.55 4.00
N ASP A 313 19.11 17.85 4.27
CA ASP A 313 20.05 18.48 5.18
C ASP A 313 19.92 17.89 6.60
N PRO A 314 21.03 17.63 7.31
CA PRO A 314 20.98 17.21 8.70
C PRO A 314 20.20 18.23 9.55
N VAL A 315 19.33 17.72 10.43
CA VAL A 315 18.60 18.54 11.40
C VAL A 315 19.44 18.57 12.66
N GLY A 316 19.76 19.75 13.20
CA GLY A 316 20.47 19.81 14.48
C GLY A 316 19.62 19.22 15.61
N THR A 317 20.23 18.52 16.57
CA THR A 317 19.53 17.79 17.65
C THR A 317 18.46 18.63 18.37
N ARG A 318 18.76 19.90 18.69
CA ARG A 318 17.79 20.81 19.34
C ARG A 318 16.58 21.13 18.45
N ALA A 319 16.80 21.32 17.15
CA ALA A 319 15.73 21.52 16.18
C ALA A 319 14.90 20.24 16.00
N ALA A 320 15.53 19.07 16.07
CA ALA A 320 14.84 17.80 16.03
C ALA A 320 13.93 17.59 17.26
N TRP A 321 14.40 17.93 18.47
CA TRP A 321 13.56 17.94 19.66
C TRP A 321 12.40 18.94 19.55
N LEU A 322 12.64 20.14 19.00
CA LEU A 322 11.58 21.10 18.72
C LEU A 322 10.51 20.49 17.80
N ARG A 323 10.90 19.87 16.68
CA ARG A 323 9.97 19.19 15.77
C ARG A 323 9.12 18.14 16.50
N GLU A 324 9.73 17.34 17.37
CA GLU A 324 9.01 16.31 18.14
C GLU A 324 8.03 16.90 19.16
N ILE A 325 8.38 18.00 19.83
CA ILE A 325 7.48 18.73 20.74
C ILE A 325 6.31 19.30 19.96
N LEU A 326 6.57 20.02 18.86
CA LEU A 326 5.52 20.62 18.03
C LEU A 326 4.57 19.55 17.49
N ALA A 327 5.10 18.41 17.05
CA ALA A 327 4.33 17.28 16.53
C ALA A 327 3.38 16.64 17.56
N ARG A 328 3.64 16.81 18.86
CA ARG A 328 2.82 16.26 19.97
C ARG A 328 1.98 17.33 20.67
N THR A 329 2.08 18.58 20.24
CA THR A 329 1.39 19.71 20.87
C THR A 329 -0.03 19.85 20.32
N PRO A 330 -1.06 20.02 21.17
CA PRO A 330 -2.41 20.37 20.72
C PRO A 330 -2.40 21.61 19.83
N LEU A 331 -2.98 21.55 18.63
CA LEU A 331 -2.88 22.65 17.65
C LEU A 331 -3.56 23.94 18.12
N ALA A 332 -4.61 23.82 18.95
CA ALA A 332 -5.28 24.95 19.60
C ALA A 332 -4.31 25.83 20.42
N THR A 333 -3.21 25.26 20.91
CA THR A 333 -2.15 26.00 21.61
C THR A 333 -1.66 27.19 20.80
N TRP A 334 -1.54 27.05 19.48
CA TRP A 334 -0.98 28.08 18.61
C TRP A 334 -2.00 29.17 18.28
N THR A 335 -3.24 28.80 17.97
CA THR A 335 -4.31 29.76 17.72
C THR A 335 -4.59 30.61 18.96
N GLU A 336 -4.53 30.01 20.16
CA GLU A 336 -4.64 30.74 21.42
C GLU A 336 -3.41 31.63 21.71
N LEU A 337 -2.20 31.13 21.45
CA LEU A 337 -0.96 31.86 21.74
C LEU A 337 -0.78 33.10 20.85
N PHE A 338 -1.12 32.98 19.56
CA PHE A 338 -0.96 34.06 18.59
C PHE A 338 -2.24 34.89 18.39
N GLY A 339 -3.42 34.36 18.74
CA GLY A 339 -4.70 35.03 18.47
C GLY A 339 -5.03 35.13 16.98
N LEU A 340 -4.47 34.24 16.16
CA LEU A 340 -4.56 34.25 14.70
C LEU A 340 -5.09 32.91 14.18
N PRO A 341 -5.73 32.89 12.99
CA PRO A 341 -6.10 31.63 12.35
C PRO A 341 -4.87 30.87 11.82
N PRO A 342 -4.99 29.54 11.57
CA PRO A 342 -3.86 28.70 11.16
C PRO A 342 -3.11 29.20 9.92
N ASP A 343 -3.82 29.72 8.90
CA ASP A 343 -3.24 30.19 7.65
C ASP A 343 -2.37 31.44 7.82
N GLU A 344 -2.71 32.31 8.78
CA GLU A 344 -1.87 33.44 9.15
C GLU A 344 -0.65 32.99 9.97
N ILE A 345 -0.84 32.07 10.92
CA ILE A 345 0.26 31.57 11.77
C ILE A 345 1.36 30.92 10.93
N VAL A 346 1.02 30.06 9.97
CA VAL A 346 2.01 29.37 9.13
C VAL A 346 2.80 30.30 8.21
N ARG A 347 2.29 31.53 7.97
CA ARG A 347 2.95 32.58 7.18
C ARG A 347 3.80 33.54 8.02
N LEU A 348 3.71 33.48 9.35
CA LEU A 348 4.53 34.33 10.21
C LEU A 348 6.03 34.03 10.02
N PRO A 349 6.89 35.05 9.94
CA PRO A 349 8.32 34.85 9.86
C PRO A 349 8.88 34.25 11.16
N ALA A 350 9.81 33.30 11.03
CA ALA A 350 10.54 32.74 12.16
C ALA A 350 11.80 33.57 12.47
N GLY A 351 11.87 34.10 13.69
CA GLY A 351 13.01 34.89 14.17
C GLY A 351 14.29 34.05 14.32
N GLY A 352 15.45 34.67 14.10
CA GLY A 352 16.77 34.14 14.46
C GLY A 352 17.36 33.06 13.54
N GLY A 353 16.57 32.35 12.71
CA GLY A 353 17.08 31.19 11.95
C GLY A 353 16.56 31.00 10.52
N GLY A 354 15.90 32.01 9.95
CA GLY A 354 15.52 32.06 8.53
C GLY A 354 14.66 30.88 8.05
N GLU A 355 14.79 30.54 6.77
CA GLU A 355 13.95 29.53 6.09
C GLU A 355 14.04 28.13 6.73
N ARG A 356 15.21 27.74 7.25
CA ARG A 356 15.40 26.44 7.91
C ARG A 356 14.51 26.31 9.14
N THR A 357 14.44 27.36 9.95
CA THR A 357 13.60 27.36 11.16
C THR A 357 12.13 27.34 10.79
N ALA A 358 11.70 28.15 9.82
CA ALA A 358 10.32 28.12 9.32
C ALA A 358 9.92 26.74 8.77
N ARG A 359 10.85 26.02 8.11
CA ARG A 359 10.64 24.62 7.70
C ARG A 359 10.48 23.67 8.89
N ASP A 360 11.30 23.80 9.92
CA ASP A 360 11.21 22.97 11.13
C ASP A 360 9.85 23.12 11.82
N LEU A 361 9.35 24.36 11.95
CA LEU A 361 8.03 24.65 12.51
C LEU A 361 6.92 23.97 11.70
N ARG A 362 6.93 24.15 10.37
CA ARG A 362 5.94 23.56 9.47
C ARG A 362 5.92 22.04 9.51
N ILE A 363 7.08 21.38 9.59
CA ILE A 363 7.16 19.91 9.74
C ILE A 363 6.55 19.47 11.06
N GLY A 364 6.83 20.18 12.16
CA GLY A 364 6.24 19.92 13.46
C GLY A 364 4.70 20.04 13.42
N TRP A 365 4.19 21.15 12.90
CA TRP A 365 2.75 21.38 12.77
C TRP A 365 2.06 20.40 11.81
N ALA A 366 2.71 20.01 10.71
CA ALA A 366 2.17 19.01 9.80
C ALA A 366 1.98 17.66 10.50
N ARG A 367 2.96 17.22 11.29
CA ARG A 367 2.83 15.98 12.08
C ARG A 367 1.73 16.08 13.13
N ALA A 368 1.58 17.24 13.78
CA ALA A 368 0.49 17.47 14.73
C ALA A 368 -0.88 17.44 14.05
N ALA A 369 -1.03 18.09 12.90
CA ALA A 369 -2.25 18.11 12.11
C ALA A 369 -2.65 16.73 11.59
N LEU A 370 -1.67 15.92 11.19
CA LEU A 370 -1.92 14.52 10.82
C LEU A 370 -2.45 13.70 12.01
N ARG A 371 -1.79 13.81 13.17
CA ARG A 371 -2.16 13.05 14.38
C ARG A 371 -3.53 13.44 14.94
N GLN A 372 -3.81 14.74 14.97
CA GLN A 372 -5.08 15.30 15.46
C GLN A 372 -6.18 15.29 14.38
N ARG A 373 -5.84 14.91 13.13
CA ARG A 373 -6.74 14.94 11.96
C ARG A 373 -7.38 16.33 11.76
N ASP A 374 -6.62 17.39 12.03
CA ASP A 374 -7.10 18.78 11.98
C ASP A 374 -7.09 19.31 10.53
N THR A 375 -8.29 19.49 9.98
CA THR A 375 -8.47 19.93 8.59
C THR A 375 -8.06 21.39 8.36
N ALA A 376 -8.19 22.26 9.36
CA ALA A 376 -7.89 23.69 9.20
C ALA A 376 -6.38 23.91 9.10
N TRP A 377 -5.62 23.24 9.97
CA TRP A 377 -4.16 23.25 9.92
C TRP A 377 -3.61 22.52 8.69
N ALA A 378 -4.19 21.38 8.32
CA ALA A 378 -3.80 20.68 7.10
C ALA A 378 -3.96 21.58 5.86
N ARG A 379 -5.10 22.29 5.76
CA ARG A 379 -5.37 23.24 4.68
C ARG A 379 -4.36 24.39 4.69
N ALA A 380 -4.16 25.05 5.83
CA ALA A 380 -3.20 26.15 5.98
C ALA A 380 -1.77 25.78 5.56
N LEU A 381 -1.32 24.58 5.92
CA LEU A 381 0.03 24.09 5.58
C LEU A 381 0.18 23.70 4.09
N LEU A 382 -0.92 23.35 3.42
CA LEU A 382 -0.93 22.92 2.03
C LEU A 382 -1.22 24.06 1.03
N GLU A 383 -1.99 25.08 1.42
CA GLU A 383 -2.48 26.14 0.52
C GLU A 383 -1.58 27.39 0.42
N GLY A 384 -0.29 27.30 0.78
CA GLY A 384 0.65 28.42 0.70
C GLY A 384 1.71 28.26 -0.39
N ASP A 385 2.10 29.37 -1.04
CA ASP A 385 3.34 29.50 -1.85
C ASP A 385 4.63 29.45 -0.98
N LEU A 386 4.55 28.80 0.18
CA LEU A 386 5.66 28.73 1.11
C LEU A 386 6.71 27.76 0.54
N PRO A 387 8.01 28.11 0.55
CA PRO A 387 9.05 27.23 0.02
C PRO A 387 8.99 25.87 0.73
N VAL A 388 8.65 24.82 -0.01
CA VAL A 388 8.48 23.49 0.59
C VAL A 388 9.81 22.75 0.53
N GLY A 389 10.50 22.68 1.67
CA GLY A 389 11.75 21.92 1.77
C GLY A 389 11.57 20.40 1.78
N GLU A 390 10.36 19.90 2.13
CA GLU A 390 9.99 18.48 2.20
C GLU A 390 8.53 18.28 1.75
N PRO A 391 8.21 18.39 0.44
CA PRO A 391 6.85 18.24 -0.05
C PRO A 391 6.26 16.85 0.23
N GLU A 392 7.11 15.83 0.35
CA GLU A 392 6.68 14.49 0.72
C GLU A 392 6.14 14.40 2.15
N ALA A 393 6.59 15.25 3.07
CA ALA A 393 6.09 15.30 4.44
C ALA A 393 4.71 15.97 4.50
N LEU A 394 4.45 16.97 3.64
CA LEU A 394 3.13 17.58 3.51
C LEU A 394 2.14 16.67 2.79
N ALA A 395 2.60 15.81 1.88
CA ALA A 395 1.73 14.84 1.20
C ALA A 395 1.01 13.89 2.19
N GLU A 396 1.60 13.64 3.37
CA GLU A 396 0.96 12.84 4.42
C GLU A 396 -0.28 13.51 5.01
N LEU A 397 -0.48 14.82 4.82
CA LEU A 397 -1.69 15.55 5.23
C LEU A 397 -2.88 15.36 4.29
N LEU A 398 -2.65 14.92 3.05
CA LEU A 398 -3.71 14.81 2.04
C LEU A 398 -4.90 13.93 2.50
N PRO A 399 -4.72 12.79 3.19
CA PRO A 399 -5.83 11.99 3.70
C PRO A 399 -6.63 12.64 4.83
N VAL A 400 -6.21 13.79 5.36
CA VAL A 400 -6.96 14.59 6.34
C VAL A 400 -8.02 15.43 5.63
N LEU A 401 -7.78 15.84 4.39
CA LEU A 401 -8.68 16.70 3.62
C LEU A 401 -9.86 15.94 3.01
N SER A 402 -10.95 16.68 2.73
CA SER A 402 -12.05 16.18 1.92
C SER A 402 -11.56 15.77 0.53
N PRO A 403 -12.22 14.81 -0.17
CA PRO A 403 -11.80 14.39 -1.51
C PRO A 403 -11.61 15.56 -2.50
N ALA A 404 -12.51 16.54 -2.49
CA ALA A 404 -12.44 17.69 -3.39
C ALA A 404 -11.26 18.63 -3.12
N GLU A 405 -10.91 18.86 -1.85
CA GLU A 405 -9.76 19.69 -1.48
C GLU A 405 -8.44 18.94 -1.69
N ARG A 406 -8.45 17.63 -1.43
CA ARG A 406 -7.30 16.75 -1.52
C ARG A 406 -6.68 16.75 -2.91
N ASP A 407 -7.49 16.62 -3.97
CA ASP A 407 -7.00 16.63 -5.35
C ASP A 407 -6.36 17.98 -5.70
N ARG A 408 -6.97 19.08 -5.25
CA ARG A 408 -6.44 20.44 -5.47
C ARG A 408 -5.10 20.65 -4.76
N ALA A 409 -5.00 20.23 -3.50
CA ALA A 409 -3.78 20.33 -2.71
C ALA A 409 -2.67 19.42 -3.26
N ALA A 410 -3.02 18.18 -3.63
CA ALA A 410 -2.09 17.25 -4.27
C ALA A 410 -1.54 17.82 -5.59
N ALA A 411 -2.39 18.43 -6.41
CA ALA A 411 -1.98 19.13 -7.61
C ALA A 411 -1.03 20.30 -7.32
N GLY A 412 -1.27 21.04 -6.24
CA GLY A 412 -0.37 22.11 -5.75
C GLY A 412 1.01 21.57 -5.39
N LEU A 413 1.07 20.46 -4.63
CA LEU A 413 2.34 19.81 -4.27
C LEU A 413 3.11 19.31 -5.49
N VAL A 414 2.42 18.72 -6.48
CA VAL A 414 3.05 18.26 -7.73
C VAL A 414 3.61 19.45 -8.53
N ARG A 415 2.90 20.57 -8.60
CA ARG A 415 3.39 21.79 -9.27
C ARG A 415 4.57 22.44 -8.56
N ALA A 416 4.55 22.47 -7.23
CA ALA A 416 5.63 23.03 -6.41
C ALA A 416 6.89 22.14 -6.43
N ALA A 417 6.72 20.82 -6.53
CA ALA A 417 7.82 19.90 -6.68
C ALA A 417 8.40 19.99 -8.10
N LYS A 418 9.62 20.53 -8.23
CA LYS A 418 10.36 20.42 -9.50
C LYS A 418 10.45 18.95 -9.92
N VAL A 419 10.32 18.69 -11.22
CA VAL A 419 10.41 17.34 -11.76
C VAL A 419 11.78 16.74 -11.44
N GLY A 420 11.78 15.69 -10.59
CA GLY A 420 12.98 15.08 -10.03
C GLY A 420 12.67 14.13 -8.86
N PRO A 421 13.65 13.74 -8.02
CA PRO A 421 13.45 12.76 -6.95
C PRO A 421 12.43 13.20 -5.87
N SER A 422 12.18 14.49 -5.69
CA SER A 422 11.16 15.00 -4.76
C SER A 422 9.74 14.73 -5.26
N VAL A 423 9.43 15.01 -6.52
CA VAL A 423 8.07 14.78 -7.06
C VAL A 423 7.73 13.30 -7.02
N LEU A 424 8.67 12.39 -7.34
CA LEU A 424 8.41 10.94 -7.27
C LEU A 424 8.03 10.48 -5.86
N ARG A 425 8.71 10.99 -4.82
CA ARG A 425 8.37 10.70 -3.42
C ARG A 425 7.01 11.25 -3.00
N VAL A 426 6.60 12.39 -3.56
CA VAL A 426 5.24 12.93 -3.36
C VAL A 426 4.23 12.01 -4.02
N LEU A 427 4.43 11.68 -5.30
CA LEU A 427 3.55 10.82 -6.09
C LEU A 427 3.30 9.49 -5.41
N ASP A 428 4.34 8.87 -4.83
CA ASP A 428 4.23 7.64 -4.05
C ASP A 428 3.15 7.68 -2.98
N ARG A 429 2.97 8.84 -2.32
CA ARG A 429 2.04 9.03 -1.19
C ARG A 429 0.68 9.57 -1.59
N LEU A 430 0.49 9.92 -2.87
CA LEU A 430 -0.78 10.45 -3.32
C LEU A 430 -1.86 9.36 -3.33
N PRO A 431 -3.07 9.66 -2.83
CA PRO A 431 -4.20 8.74 -2.85
C PRO A 431 -4.60 8.42 -4.29
N ARG A 432 -5.08 7.20 -4.53
CA ARG A 432 -5.60 6.73 -5.83
C ARG A 432 -7.14 6.78 -5.81
N PRO A 433 -7.81 6.96 -6.97
CA PRO A 433 -7.24 7.30 -8.28
C PRO A 433 -6.88 8.80 -8.36
N TRP A 434 -6.05 9.18 -9.33
CA TRP A 434 -5.68 10.56 -9.63
C TRP A 434 -6.65 11.13 -10.65
N SER A 435 -7.55 11.99 -10.19
CA SER A 435 -8.59 12.66 -10.98
C SER A 435 -8.41 14.18 -11.05
N GLY A 436 -9.18 14.83 -11.92
CA GLY A 436 -9.33 16.28 -11.99
C GLY A 436 -8.01 17.05 -11.98
N ALA A 437 -7.88 17.99 -11.05
CA ALA A 437 -6.73 18.89 -10.95
C ALA A 437 -5.39 18.16 -10.73
N LEU A 438 -5.41 17.00 -10.05
CA LEU A 438 -4.20 16.21 -9.82
C LEU A 438 -3.75 15.52 -11.11
N ALA A 439 -4.68 14.91 -11.84
CA ALA A 439 -4.39 14.32 -13.15
C ALA A 439 -3.77 15.37 -14.10
N ASP A 440 -4.35 16.57 -14.15
CA ASP A 440 -3.85 17.67 -14.99
C ASP A 440 -2.44 18.11 -14.58
N ALA A 441 -2.15 18.20 -13.28
CA ALA A 441 -0.82 18.56 -12.78
C ALA A 441 0.24 17.50 -13.14
N VAL A 442 -0.11 16.22 -13.06
CA VAL A 442 0.79 15.11 -13.43
C VAL A 442 1.04 15.10 -14.94
N ILE A 443 -0.01 15.27 -15.77
CA ILE A 443 0.14 15.36 -17.23
C ILE A 443 1.01 16.57 -17.61
N ALA A 444 0.83 17.71 -16.95
CA ALA A 444 1.67 18.89 -17.16
C ALA A 444 3.14 18.62 -16.76
N ALA A 445 3.38 17.90 -15.66
CA ALA A 445 4.73 17.50 -15.25
C ALA A 445 5.40 16.57 -16.28
N ILE A 446 4.65 15.62 -16.85
CA ILE A 446 5.10 14.76 -17.95
C ILE A 446 5.43 15.61 -19.19
N ALA A 447 4.57 16.55 -19.57
CA ALA A 447 4.80 17.44 -20.71
C ALA A 447 6.06 18.30 -20.53
N MET A 448 6.29 18.87 -19.35
CA MET A 448 7.52 19.62 -19.04
C MET A 448 8.77 18.74 -19.10
N ALA A 449 8.69 17.51 -18.58
CA ALA A 449 9.80 16.56 -18.62
C ALA A 449 10.12 16.07 -20.04
N ALA A 450 9.13 16.03 -20.92
CA ALA A 450 9.27 15.60 -22.31
C ALA A 450 9.57 16.74 -23.30
N ALA A 451 9.54 18.00 -22.85
CA ALA A 451 9.77 19.16 -23.71
C ALA A 451 11.18 19.17 -24.33
N PRO A 452 11.34 19.68 -25.57
CA PRO A 452 12.65 19.84 -26.19
C PRO A 452 13.59 20.68 -25.30
N GLY A 453 14.80 20.18 -25.05
CA GLY A 453 15.79 20.87 -24.20
C GLY A 453 15.57 20.71 -22.69
N SER A 454 14.66 19.85 -22.26
CA SER A 454 14.49 19.52 -20.84
C SER A 454 15.74 18.85 -20.26
N GLU A 455 16.19 19.31 -19.10
CA GLU A 455 17.30 18.69 -18.36
C GLU A 455 16.86 17.47 -17.52
N VAL A 456 15.56 17.14 -17.54
CA VAL A 456 15.02 16.01 -16.78
C VAL A 456 15.51 14.69 -17.38
N PRO A 457 16.15 13.80 -16.60
CA PRO A 457 16.56 12.50 -17.11
C PRO A 457 15.38 11.67 -17.60
N HIS A 458 15.53 11.00 -18.76
CA HIS A 458 14.48 10.13 -19.31
C HIS A 458 14.03 9.03 -18.33
N THR A 459 14.90 8.58 -17.42
CA THR A 459 14.55 7.63 -16.35
C THR A 459 13.54 8.21 -15.36
N SER A 460 13.59 9.52 -15.09
CA SER A 460 12.62 10.21 -14.24
C SER A 460 11.28 10.37 -14.96
N LEU A 461 11.30 10.66 -16.26
CA LEU A 461 10.11 10.68 -17.11
C LEU A 461 9.45 9.28 -17.17
N GLY A 462 10.22 8.22 -17.40
CA GLY A 462 9.69 6.85 -17.41
C GLY A 462 9.05 6.45 -16.08
N ARG A 463 9.65 6.85 -14.93
CA ARG A 463 9.02 6.65 -13.61
C ARG A 463 7.72 7.45 -13.45
N LEU A 464 7.69 8.70 -13.90
CA LEU A 464 6.47 9.52 -13.90
C LEU A 464 5.36 8.85 -14.71
N CYS A 465 5.67 8.38 -15.91
CA CYS A 465 4.73 7.62 -16.73
C CYS A 465 4.27 6.34 -16.02
N GLY A 466 5.17 5.55 -15.45
CA GLY A 466 4.81 4.33 -14.71
C GLY A 466 3.87 4.58 -13.53
N TYR A 467 4.06 5.67 -12.77
CA TYR A 467 3.09 6.05 -11.74
C TYR A 467 1.73 6.45 -12.32
N ALA A 468 1.75 7.23 -13.40
CA ALA A 468 0.53 7.68 -14.07
C ALA A 468 -0.26 6.50 -14.67
N GLU A 469 0.43 5.49 -15.19
CA GLU A 469 -0.16 4.27 -15.73
C GLU A 469 -1.03 3.53 -14.72
N GLU A 470 -0.59 3.43 -13.46
CA GLU A 470 -1.30 2.70 -12.40
C GLU A 470 -2.31 3.56 -11.62
N ARG A 471 -2.18 4.89 -11.68
CA ARG A 471 -2.84 5.77 -10.72
C ARG A 471 -3.77 6.79 -11.35
N LEU A 472 -3.60 7.17 -12.61
CA LEU A 472 -4.57 8.05 -13.28
C LEU A 472 -5.94 7.39 -13.33
N ASP A 473 -6.95 8.20 -13.05
CA ASP A 473 -8.35 7.83 -13.22
C ASP A 473 -8.67 7.58 -14.70
N THR A 474 -9.46 6.54 -14.94
CA THR A 474 -9.91 6.12 -16.28
C THR A 474 -11.29 6.65 -16.63
N GLU A 475 -12.06 7.20 -15.68
CA GLU A 475 -13.37 7.82 -15.89
C GLU A 475 -13.33 9.07 -16.82
N PRO A 476 -12.33 9.99 -16.75
CA PRO A 476 -12.15 11.02 -17.78
C PRO A 476 -11.54 10.48 -19.10
N GLY A 477 -11.57 9.16 -19.31
CA GLY A 477 -10.77 8.35 -20.23
C GLY A 477 -10.43 8.98 -21.58
N PRO A 478 -11.40 9.40 -22.41
CA PRO A 478 -11.08 9.93 -23.73
C PRO A 478 -10.24 11.22 -23.67
N ALA A 479 -10.54 12.13 -22.74
CA ALA A 479 -9.89 13.44 -22.71
C ALA A 479 -8.43 13.36 -22.21
N ALA A 480 -8.14 12.55 -21.20
CA ALA A 480 -6.78 12.36 -20.71
C ALA A 480 -5.92 11.59 -21.70
N THR A 481 -6.44 10.49 -22.26
CA THR A 481 -5.73 9.69 -23.27
C THR A 481 -5.50 10.47 -24.55
N SER A 482 -6.48 11.25 -25.03
CA SER A 482 -6.30 12.11 -26.22
C SER A 482 -5.25 13.20 -25.99
N ARG A 483 -5.19 13.80 -24.79
CA ARG A 483 -4.15 14.78 -24.44
C ARG A 483 -2.75 14.16 -24.46
N LEU A 484 -2.60 12.96 -23.89
CA LEU A 484 -1.33 12.23 -23.89
C LEU A 484 -0.92 11.77 -25.30
N ALA A 485 -1.86 11.31 -26.11
CA ALA A 485 -1.60 10.96 -27.51
C ALA A 485 -1.17 12.19 -28.34
N ALA A 486 -1.83 13.33 -28.15
CA ALA A 486 -1.43 14.59 -28.78
C ALA A 486 -0.05 15.07 -28.32
N LEU A 487 0.26 14.91 -27.03
CA LEU A 487 1.58 15.21 -26.49
C LEU A 487 2.65 14.31 -27.12
N ALA A 488 2.43 12.99 -27.20
CA ALA A 488 3.35 12.06 -27.86
C ALA A 488 3.60 12.44 -29.33
N ALA A 489 2.56 12.83 -30.07
CA ALA A 489 2.67 13.25 -31.46
C ALA A 489 3.42 14.58 -31.65
N SER A 490 3.46 15.44 -30.62
CA SER A 490 4.19 16.72 -30.64
C SER A 490 5.69 16.57 -30.39
N ILE A 491 6.14 15.39 -29.94
CA ILE A 491 7.54 15.09 -29.61
C ILE A 491 8.18 14.39 -30.82
N ALA A 492 9.50 14.53 -30.97
CA ALA A 492 10.26 13.86 -32.03
C ALA A 492 9.93 12.35 -32.10
N PRO A 493 9.45 11.83 -33.26
CA PRO A 493 9.11 10.43 -33.41
C PRO A 493 10.30 9.51 -33.10
N GLY A 494 10.03 8.41 -32.39
CA GLY A 494 11.07 7.44 -32.01
C GLY A 494 11.99 7.87 -30.86
N SER A 495 11.77 9.04 -30.26
CA SER A 495 12.47 9.43 -29.03
C SER A 495 12.02 8.59 -27.83
N ILE A 496 12.92 8.41 -26.85
CA ILE A 496 12.61 7.68 -25.60
C ILE A 496 11.40 8.31 -24.88
N ALA A 497 11.30 9.65 -24.90
CA ALA A 497 10.18 10.37 -24.31
C ALA A 497 8.85 10.05 -25.02
N ALA A 498 8.84 10.04 -26.36
CA ALA A 498 7.65 9.67 -27.13
C ALA A 498 7.21 8.22 -26.85
N THR A 499 8.16 7.29 -26.71
CA THR A 499 7.88 5.89 -26.35
C THR A 499 7.17 5.77 -25.00
N HIS A 500 7.71 6.39 -23.93
CA HIS A 500 7.09 6.31 -22.61
C HIS A 500 5.69 6.92 -22.56
N ILE A 501 5.43 7.99 -23.30
CA ILE A 501 4.10 8.63 -23.34
C ILE A 501 3.12 7.79 -24.16
N ALA A 502 3.57 7.15 -25.24
CA ALA A 502 2.76 6.23 -26.02
C ALA A 502 2.37 4.98 -25.21
N GLU A 503 3.32 4.37 -24.49
CA GLU A 503 3.09 3.23 -23.58
C GLU A 503 2.09 3.58 -22.47
N LEU A 504 2.23 4.78 -21.88
CA LEU A 504 1.26 5.32 -20.91
C LEU A 504 -0.14 5.41 -21.53
N ALA A 505 -0.28 6.02 -22.71
CA ALA A 505 -1.57 6.16 -23.37
C ALA A 505 -2.21 4.82 -23.74
N GLU A 506 -1.42 3.83 -24.17
CA GLU A 506 -1.85 2.46 -24.42
C GLU A 506 -2.35 1.77 -23.15
N THR A 507 -1.59 1.90 -22.06
CA THR A 507 -1.94 1.29 -20.78
C THR A 507 -3.22 1.89 -20.19
N LEU A 508 -3.43 3.20 -20.32
CA LEU A 508 -4.68 3.83 -19.89
C LEU A 508 -5.89 3.37 -20.69
N ARG A 509 -5.74 3.15 -22.02
CA ARG A 509 -6.81 2.54 -22.84
C ARG A 509 -7.13 1.12 -22.37
N TYR A 510 -6.08 0.32 -22.19
CA TYR A 510 -6.23 -1.06 -21.69
C TYR A 510 -6.96 -1.09 -20.34
N ARG A 511 -6.56 -0.22 -19.39
CA ARG A 511 -7.20 -0.10 -18.07
C ARG A 511 -8.65 0.34 -18.17
N HIS A 512 -8.97 1.31 -19.04
CA HIS A 512 -10.35 1.75 -19.24
C HIS A 512 -11.25 0.61 -19.73
N ASP A 513 -10.82 -0.13 -20.77
CA ASP A 513 -11.58 -1.28 -21.30
C ASP A 513 -11.70 -2.39 -20.24
N MET A 514 -10.62 -2.64 -19.49
CA MET A 514 -10.59 -3.61 -18.39
C MET A 514 -11.63 -3.30 -17.31
N LEU A 515 -11.70 -2.07 -16.84
CA LEU A 515 -12.62 -1.66 -15.79
C LEU A 515 -14.07 -1.67 -16.28
N LYS A 516 -14.29 -1.32 -17.55
CA LYS A 516 -15.61 -1.39 -18.20
C LYS A 516 -16.16 -2.82 -18.26
N GLU A 517 -15.31 -3.82 -18.49
CA GLU A 517 -15.72 -5.24 -18.50
C GLU A 517 -16.06 -5.79 -17.11
N LEU A 518 -15.53 -5.16 -16.05
CA LEU A 518 -15.80 -5.52 -14.66
C LEU A 518 -17.01 -4.78 -14.07
N ALA A 519 -17.58 -3.81 -14.79
CA ALA A 519 -18.78 -3.11 -14.38
C ALA A 519 -19.99 -4.06 -14.39
N PRO A 520 -20.90 -3.95 -13.39
CA PRO A 520 -22.05 -4.83 -13.23
C PRO A 520 -23.10 -4.71 -14.35
#